data_AF-A0A3A6PCI8-F1
#
_entry.id   AF-A0A3A6PCI8-F1
#
_cell.length_a   1.000
_cell.length_b   1.000
_cell.length_c   1.000
_cell.angle_alpha   90.00
_cell.angle_beta   90.00
_cell.angle_gamma   90.00
#
_symmetry.space_group_name_H-M   'P 1'
#
loop_
_entity.id
_entity.type
_entity.pdbx_description
1 polymer ?
#
loop_
_entity_poly.entity_id
_entity_poly.type
_entity_poly.pdbx_seq_one_letter_code
_entity_poly.pdbx_strand_id
1 'polypeptide(L)'
;MFTCTCGIFGCGGYYVDVVHRAQYIIWSIEQNPFEGGITSEHHAFSFLRSDILSADDAFIQDLEKLNMLLHNNGLAVYYGTNYYKRIVDSLS
;
A
#
# COMPACT_ATOMS: atom_id res chain seq x y z
N MET A 1 3.35 -0.08 -10.06
CA MET A 1 2.20 0.88 -10.03
C MET A 1 2.78 2.29 -10.04
N PHE A 2 2.30 3.21 -10.89
CA PHE A 2 2.77 4.61 -10.87
C PHE A 2 1.95 5.38 -9.84
N THR A 3 2.53 5.66 -8.68
CA THR A 3 1.86 6.42 -7.63
C THR A 3 2.50 7.80 -7.54
N CYS A 4 1.75 8.84 -7.91
CA CYS A 4 2.15 10.20 -7.60
C CYS A 4 1.77 10.49 -6.15
N THR A 5 2.67 10.22 -5.22
CA THR A 5 2.50 10.58 -3.81
C THR A 5 3.44 11.73 -3.49
N CYS A 6 2.89 12.93 -3.37
CA CYS A 6 3.58 14.05 -2.75
C CYS A 6 3.62 13.79 -1.22
N GLY A 7 4.64 13.08 -0.74
CA GLY A 7 4.84 12.72 0.66
C GLY A 7 6.09 11.84 0.83
N ILE A 8 6.60 11.70 2.07
CA ILE A 8 7.81 10.97 2.59
C ILE A 8 9.12 11.08 1.77
N PHE A 9 9.08 10.95 0.44
CA PHE A 9 10.21 10.87 -0.48
C PHE A 9 10.35 12.10 -1.41
N GLY A 10 9.42 13.06 -1.33
CA GLY A 10 9.43 14.30 -2.14
C GLY A 10 8.43 14.28 -3.31
N CYS A 11 8.26 15.42 -3.99
CA CYS A 11 7.36 15.54 -5.14
C CYS A 11 8.04 14.96 -6.39
N GLY A 12 7.55 13.81 -6.87
CA GLY A 12 8.08 13.09 -8.03
C GLY A 12 7.24 11.85 -8.32
N GLY A 13 7.32 11.35 -9.54
CA GLY A 13 6.77 10.02 -9.87
C GLY A 13 7.70 8.93 -9.36
N TYR A 14 7.13 7.92 -8.70
CA TYR A 14 7.89 6.74 -8.28
C TYR A 14 7.38 5.52 -9.02
N TYR A 15 8.31 4.69 -9.49
CA TYR A 15 8.01 3.36 -9.95
C TYR A 15 8.21 2.40 -8.80
N VAL A 16 7.12 1.76 -8.35
CA VAL A 16 7.19 0.66 -7.39
C VAL A 16 7.01 -0.65 -8.15
N ASP A 17 8.04 -1.48 -8.10
CA ASP A 17 8.02 -2.89 -8.50
C ASP A 17 7.89 -3.77 -7.24
N VAL A 18 6.99 -4.74 -7.29
CA VAL A 18 6.66 -5.61 -6.15
C VAL A 18 6.89 -7.06 -6.56
N VAL A 19 7.88 -7.69 -5.93
CA VAL A 19 8.22 -9.09 -6.16
C VAL A 19 7.72 -9.94 -5.00
N HIS A 20 6.81 -10.85 -5.29
CA HIS A 20 6.30 -11.82 -4.32
C HIS A 20 7.17 -13.08 -4.30
N ARG A 21 7.78 -13.37 -3.15
CA ARG A 21 8.41 -14.66 -2.85
C ARG A 21 7.58 -15.41 -1.81
N ALA A 22 7.93 -16.66 -1.54
CA ALA A 22 7.19 -17.53 -0.62
C ALA A 22 7.02 -16.91 0.79
N GLN A 23 8.11 -16.39 1.35
CA GLN A 23 8.12 -15.84 2.72
C GLN A 23 8.30 -14.31 2.77
N TYR A 24 8.67 -13.70 1.65
CA TYR A 24 9.05 -12.29 1.61
C TYR A 24 8.37 -11.57 0.46
N ILE A 25 8.11 -10.29 0.66
CA ILE A 25 7.66 -9.36 -0.37
C ILE A 25 8.74 -8.29 -0.49
N ILE A 26 9.26 -8.08 -1.69
CA ILE A 26 10.31 -7.10 -1.96
C ILE A 26 9.70 -5.95 -2.74
N TRP A 27 9.83 -4.73 -2.23
CA TRP A 27 9.42 -3.51 -2.91
C TRP A 27 10.66 -2.78 -3.39
N SER A 28 10.82 -2.69 -4.70
CA SER A 28 11.84 -1.87 -5.33
C SER A 28 11.20 -0.55 -5.77
N ILE A 29 11.79 0.56 -5.34
CA ILE A 29 11.30 1.90 -5.63
C ILE A 29 12.39 2.63 -6.41
N GLU A 30 12.03 3.12 -7.58
CA GLU A 30 12.85 4.02 -8.38
C GLU A 30 12.18 5.38 -8.43
N GLN A 31 12.87 6.39 -7.89
CA GLN A 31 12.49 7.79 -8.07
C GLN A 31 13.14 8.30 -9.34
N ASN A 32 12.34 8.74 -10.31
CA ASN A 32 12.85 9.52 -11.43
C ASN A 32 12.59 11.00 -11.12
N PRO A 33 13.58 11.75 -10.58
CA PRO A 33 13.43 13.19 -10.45
C PRO A 33 13.31 13.78 -11.86
N PHE A 34 12.20 14.48 -12.11
CA PHE A 34 11.88 15.17 -13.36
C PHE A 34 13.12 15.70 -14.10
N GLU A 35 13.20 15.40 -15.41
CA GLU A 35 14.16 15.89 -16.42
C GLU A 35 15.19 16.90 -15.88
N GLY A 36 16.17 16.38 -15.14
CA GLY A 36 17.00 17.25 -14.31
C GLY A 36 18.20 16.57 -13.67
N GLY A 37 18.77 15.55 -14.33
CA GLY A 37 20.20 15.23 -14.22
C GLY A 37 20.77 14.82 -12.86
N ILE A 38 19.96 14.39 -11.88
CA ILE A 38 20.46 13.92 -10.59
C ILE A 38 19.97 12.48 -10.41
N THR A 39 20.94 11.56 -10.38
CA THR A 39 20.86 10.10 -10.18
C THR A 39 19.51 9.54 -9.72
N SER A 40 18.97 8.57 -10.47
CA SER A 40 17.84 7.75 -10.03
C SER A 40 18.21 7.03 -8.72
N GLU A 41 17.56 7.41 -7.62
CA GLU A 41 17.72 6.71 -6.35
C GLU A 41 16.88 5.43 -6.39
N HIS A 42 17.55 4.28 -6.33
CA HIS A 42 16.92 2.97 -6.29
C HIS A 42 16.98 2.43 -4.86
N HIS A 43 15.82 2.27 -4.24
CA HIS A 43 15.68 1.70 -2.91
C HIS A 43 14.98 0.35 -2.99
N ALA A 44 15.42 -0.63 -2.20
CA ALA A 44 14.75 -1.91 -2.05
C ALA A 44 14.43 -2.18 -0.59
N PHE A 45 13.18 -2.53 -0.32
CA PHE A 45 12.68 -2.89 0.99
C PHE A 45 12.22 -4.34 0.96
N SER A 46 12.54 -5.10 2.00
CA SER A 46 12.12 -6.50 2.14
C SER A 46 11.25 -6.64 3.38
N PHE A 47 10.07 -7.19 3.20
CA PHE A 47 9.09 -7.42 4.25
C PHE A 47 8.81 -8.91 4.38
N LEU A 48 8.60 -9.39 5.60
CA LEU A 48 8.03 -10.72 5.80
C LEU A 48 6.57 -10.71 5.33
N ARG A 49 6.19 -11.77 4.61
CA ARG A 49 4.82 -11.91 4.10
C ARG A 49 3.79 -11.93 5.22
N SER A 50 4.10 -12.60 6.34
CA SER A 50 3.26 -12.63 7.54
C SER A 50 2.97 -11.24 8.10
N ASP A 51 3.97 -10.36 8.06
CA ASP A 51 3.87 -9.02 8.64
C ASP A 51 2.99 -8.13 7.75
N ILE A 52 3.13 -8.27 6.42
CA ILE A 52 2.26 -7.59 5.45
C ILE A 52 0.81 -8.08 5.59
N LEU A 53 0.57 -9.39 5.66
CA LEU A 53 -0.79 -9.93 5.85
C LEU A 53 -1.42 -9.44 7.16
N SER A 54 -0.63 -9.39 8.24
CA SER A 54 -1.09 -8.86 9.53
C SER A 54 -1.42 -7.36 9.45
N ALA A 55 -0.63 -6.59 8.72
CA ALA A 55 -0.89 -5.16 8.49
C ALA A 55 -2.15 -4.95 7.62
N ASP A 56 -2.35 -5.78 6.59
CA ASP A 56 -3.54 -5.74 5.73
C ASP A 56 -4.81 -6.05 6.54
N ASP A 57 -4.77 -7.06 7.41
CA ASP A 57 -5.88 -7.39 8.31
C ASP A 57 -6.22 -6.25 9.26
N ALA A 58 -5.21 -5.62 9.88
CA ALA A 58 -5.41 -4.47 10.74
C ALA A 58 -6.04 -3.29 9.98
N PHE A 59 -5.57 -3.04 8.75
CA PHE A 59 -6.11 -1.98 7.90
C PHE A 59 -7.58 -2.24 7.52
N ILE A 60 -7.94 -3.49 7.22
CA ILE A 60 -9.32 -3.89 6.98
C ILE A 60 -10.18 -3.59 8.21
N GLN A 61 -9.72 -3.94 9.41
CA GLN A 61 -10.46 -3.66 10.65
C GLN A 61 -10.68 -2.16 10.88
N ASP A 62 -9.66 -1.33 10.59
CA ASP A 62 -9.76 0.12 10.68
C ASP A 62 -10.76 0.70 9.67
N LEU A 63 -10.83 0.16 8.46
CA LEU A 63 -11.85 0.53 7.47
C LEU A 63 -13.27 0.16 7.93
N GLU A 64 -13.45 -1.01 8.56
CA GLU A 64 -14.75 -1.40 9.11
C GLU A 64 -15.16 -0.50 10.26
N LYS A 65 -14.22 -0.13 11.12
CA LYS A 65 -14.45 0.86 12.17
C LYS A 65 -14.82 2.22 11.60
N LEU A 66 -14.15 2.68 10.55
CA LEU A 66 -14.48 3.93 9.88
C LEU A 66 -15.88 3.88 9.27
N ASN A 67 -16.26 2.79 8.61
CA ASN A 67 -17.61 2.60 8.08
C ASN A 67 -18.68 2.71 9.17
N MET A 68 -18.46 2.08 10.33
CA MET A 68 -19.39 2.19 11.47
C MET A 68 -19.53 3.64 11.94
N LEU A 69 -18.41 4.37 12.05
CA LEU A 69 -18.43 5.77 12.47
C LEU A 69 -19.16 6.65 11.45
N LEU A 70 -18.89 6.48 10.16
CA LEU A 70 -19.57 7.23 9.08
C LEU A 70 -21.08 6.97 9.10
N HIS A 71 -21.48 5.71 9.19
CA HIS A 71 -22.88 5.32 9.26
C HIS A 71 -23.59 5.92 10.47
N ASN A 72 -22.98 5.84 11.66
CA ASN A 72 -23.53 6.39 12.90
C ASN A 72 -23.69 7.92 12.87
N ASN A 73 -22.92 8.61 12.02
CA ASN A 73 -23.01 10.06 11.83
C ASN A 73 -23.82 10.45 10.58
N GLY A 74 -24.57 9.52 9.97
CA GLY A 74 -25.44 9.79 8.83
C GLY A 74 -24.71 10.06 7.51
N LEU A 75 -23.43 9.68 7.41
CA LEU A 75 -22.64 9.84 6.19
C LEU A 75 -22.79 8.59 5.30
N ALA A 76 -23.11 8.80 4.03
CA ALA A 76 -23.39 7.73 3.06
C ALA A 76 -22.12 7.11 2.43
N VAL A 77 -20.93 7.51 2.88
CA VAL A 77 -19.66 6.98 2.35
C VAL A 77 -19.40 5.61 2.96
N TYR A 78 -19.13 4.62 2.10
CA TYR A 78 -18.84 3.25 2.50
C TYR A 78 -17.61 2.71 1.76
N TYR A 79 -16.67 2.16 2.51
CA TYR A 79 -15.50 1.49 2.01
C TYR A 79 -15.75 -0.02 2.00
N GLY A 80 -15.82 -0.64 0.82
CA GLY A 80 -16.03 -2.09 0.70
C GLY A 80 -14.82 -2.89 1.15
N THR A 81 -14.94 -3.63 2.25
CA THR A 81 -13.84 -4.43 2.82
C THR A 81 -13.81 -5.87 2.32
N ASN A 82 -14.95 -6.40 1.84
CA ASN A 82 -15.10 -7.79 1.42
C ASN A 82 -14.12 -8.22 0.31
N TYR A 83 -13.81 -7.31 -0.62
CA TYR A 83 -12.85 -7.59 -1.69
C TYR A 83 -11.44 -7.83 -1.12
N TYR A 84 -11.00 -6.97 -0.20
CA TYR A 84 -9.69 -7.07 0.42
C TYR A 84 -9.57 -8.28 1.33
N LYS A 85 -10.61 -8.59 2.12
CA LYS A 85 -10.67 -9.83 2.93
C LYS A 85 -10.44 -11.08 2.09
N ARG A 86 -11.14 -11.19 0.96
CA ARG A 86 -10.97 -12.33 0.02
C ARG A 86 -9.54 -12.45 -0.53
N ILE A 87 -8.87 -11.32 -0.75
CA ILE A 87 -7.48 -11.32 -1.22
C ILE A 87 -6.56 -11.83 -0.11
N VAL A 88 -6.66 -11.27 1.10
CA VAL A 88 -5.84 -11.68 2.25
C VAL A 88 -6.03 -13.16 2.56
N ASP A 89 -7.26 -13.64 2.58
CA ASP A 89 -7.59 -15.06 2.80
C ASP A 89 -6.96 -15.98 1.73
N SER A 90 -6.91 -15.53 0.47
CA SER A 90 -6.31 -16.31 -0.63
C SER A 90 -4.78 -16.35 -0.61
N LEU A 91 -4.16 -15.44 0.14
CA LEU A 91 -2.71 -15.25 0.22
C LEU A 91 -2.09 -15.79 1.52
N SER A 92 -2.94 -16.15 2.48
CA SER A 92 -2.62 -16.78 3.78
C SER A 92 -2.44 -18.28 3.64
#